data_AF-A0AAV1FUN3-F1
#
_entry.id   AF-A0AAV1FUN3-F1
#
_cell.length_a   1.000
_cell.length_b   1.000
_cell.length_c   1.000
_cell.angle_alpha   90.00
_cell.angle_beta   90.00
_cell.angle_gamma   90.00
#
_symmetry.space_group_name_H-M   'P 1'
#
loop_
_entity.id
_entity.type
_entity.pdbx_description
1 polymer ?
#
loop_
_entity_poly.entity_id
_entity_poly.type
_entity_poly.pdbx_seq_one_letter_code
_entity_poly.pdbx_strand_id
1 'polypeptide(L)'
;MKLFGTYLTVAAGQTQPAMESSYIAVYEHNLITNPDPRVPMLRQAALQHMQKNLEVQAAQAAQQGAQILVFPEDGLHGFNFIRTSIVGYLETIPDPQQESWNPCTEPEKHNNTEPCPLSTDPTSSCPSDGRWQFNTNIACRSDGLLVARYHKYNLFPEESFDTPPQPEIITFDTPFAGKFGLLICFDIVFYKPTIALVEKGVRQLIFPTAWFNTLPLLDSVQYL
;
A
#
# COMPACT_ATOMS: atom_id res chain seq x y z
N MET A 1 -36.12 7.99 28.03
CA MET A 1 -35.97 8.40 29.44
C MET A 1 -36.10 7.18 30.35
N LYS A 2 -34.96 6.63 30.78
CA LYS A 2 -34.75 5.93 32.07
C LYS A 2 -33.23 5.88 32.28
N LEU A 3 -32.81 6.65 33.28
CA LEU A 3 -31.45 6.78 33.81
C LEU A 3 -31.11 5.59 34.71
N PHE A 4 -29.86 5.12 34.64
CA PHE A 4 -29.06 4.51 35.72
C PHE A 4 -27.59 4.62 35.25
N GLY A 5 -26.58 5.04 36.00
CA GLY A 5 -26.44 5.54 37.36
C GLY A 5 -24.97 5.97 37.50
N THR A 6 -24.74 7.05 38.21
CA THR A 6 -23.45 7.72 38.42
C THR A 6 -22.52 6.89 39.31
N TYR A 7 -21.24 6.75 38.93
CA TYR A 7 -20.15 6.62 39.91
C TYR A 7 -19.01 7.57 39.52
N LEU A 8 -18.79 8.55 40.40
CA LEU A 8 -17.63 9.43 40.41
C LEU A 8 -16.51 8.67 41.14
N THR A 9 -15.32 8.57 40.57
CA THR A 9 -14.10 8.23 41.32
C THR A 9 -13.04 9.23 40.93
N VAL A 10 -12.67 10.10 41.88
CA VAL A 10 -11.48 10.95 41.77
C VAL A 10 -10.33 10.16 42.38
N ALA A 11 -9.40 9.73 41.53
CA ALA A 11 -8.07 9.33 41.95
C ALA A 11 -7.08 10.34 41.34
N ALA A 12 -6.37 11.07 42.20
CA ALA A 12 -5.26 11.90 41.79
C ALA A 12 -4.11 11.00 41.32
N GLY A 13 -3.96 10.89 40.01
CA GLY A 13 -2.83 10.26 39.34
C GLY A 13 -2.66 11.00 38.02
N GLN A 14 -1.42 11.42 37.72
CA GLN A 14 -1.09 12.20 36.53
C GLN A 14 -1.78 11.60 35.30
N THR A 15 -2.67 12.37 34.70
CA THR A 15 -3.27 12.06 33.41
C THR A 15 -2.14 11.96 32.40
N GLN A 16 -1.75 10.73 32.04
CA GLN A 16 -1.16 10.51 30.72
C GLN A 16 -2.12 11.14 29.70
N PRO A 17 -1.63 11.97 28.76
CA PRO A 17 -2.52 12.53 27.76
C PRO A 17 -3.19 11.35 27.05
N ALA A 18 -4.52 11.33 27.08
CA ALA A 18 -5.29 10.43 26.25
C ALA A 18 -4.78 10.60 24.82
N MET A 19 -4.29 9.53 24.19
CA MET A 19 -4.04 9.52 22.74
C MET A 19 -5.31 10.06 22.08
N GLU A 20 -5.21 11.23 21.44
CA GLU A 20 -6.29 11.73 20.60
C GLU A 20 -6.66 10.60 19.63
N SER A 21 -7.95 10.25 19.58
CA SER A 21 -8.45 9.18 18.72
C SER A 21 -7.97 9.43 17.29
N SER A 22 -7.15 8.53 16.75
CA SER A 22 -6.67 8.67 15.38
C SER A 22 -7.83 8.41 14.40
N TYR A 23 -7.95 9.24 13.36
CA TYR A 23 -8.96 9.05 12.31
C TYR A 23 -8.29 8.48 11.05
N ILE A 24 -8.57 7.21 10.79
CA ILE A 24 -8.08 6.47 9.61
C ILE A 24 -9.27 6.25 8.68
N ALA A 25 -9.10 6.58 7.41
CA ALA A 25 -10.08 6.35 6.37
C ALA A 25 -9.61 5.23 5.44
N VAL A 26 -10.54 4.36 5.06
CA VAL A 26 -10.36 3.37 4.00
C VAL A 26 -11.34 3.68 2.88
N TYR A 27 -10.92 3.48 1.64
CA TYR A 27 -11.76 3.78 0.48
C TYR A 27 -11.98 2.53 -0.36
N GLU A 28 -13.25 2.16 -0.52
CA GLU A 28 -13.66 1.15 -1.50
C GLU A 28 -13.80 1.82 -2.88
N HIS A 29 -12.91 1.47 -3.79
CA HIS A 29 -12.80 2.15 -5.07
C HIS A 29 -13.67 1.53 -6.16
N ASN A 30 -14.54 2.35 -6.77
CA ASN A 30 -15.14 2.01 -8.06
C ASN A 30 -14.15 2.28 -9.20
N LEU A 31 -13.35 1.27 -9.51
CA LEU A 31 -12.25 1.33 -10.47
C LEU A 31 -12.73 1.57 -11.91
N ILE A 32 -12.14 2.57 -12.58
CA ILE A 32 -12.23 2.70 -14.04
C ILE A 32 -11.17 1.78 -14.64
N THR A 33 -11.59 0.69 -15.29
CA THR A 33 -10.69 -0.33 -15.86
C THR A 33 -10.17 0.04 -17.25
N ASN A 34 -8.96 -0.43 -17.57
CA ASN A 34 -8.52 -0.50 -18.97
C ASN A 34 -9.31 -1.62 -19.67
N PRO A 35 -10.01 -1.35 -20.80
CA PRO A 35 -10.77 -2.38 -21.51
C PRO A 35 -9.88 -3.45 -22.15
N ASP A 36 -8.62 -3.13 -22.45
CA ASP A 36 -7.67 -4.00 -23.15
C ASP A 36 -6.35 -4.13 -22.35
N PRO A 37 -6.37 -4.69 -21.12
CA PRO A 37 -5.21 -4.68 -20.22
C PRO A 37 -4.03 -5.50 -20.72
N ARG A 38 -4.24 -6.42 -21.68
CA ARG A 38 -3.16 -7.21 -22.30
C ARG A 38 -2.53 -6.52 -23.53
N VAL A 39 -3.03 -5.34 -23.93
CA VAL A 39 -2.48 -4.55 -25.04
C VAL A 39 -1.60 -3.42 -24.48
N PRO A 40 -0.33 -3.32 -24.89
CA PRO A 40 0.53 -2.22 -24.45
C PRO A 40 -0.02 -0.86 -24.88
N MET A 41 0.10 0.12 -23.98
CA MET A 41 -0.25 1.51 -24.26
C MET A 41 0.91 2.45 -23.96
N LEU A 42 0.83 3.66 -24.54
CA LEU A 42 1.80 4.70 -24.28
C LEU A 42 1.75 5.17 -22.83
N ARG A 43 2.91 5.51 -22.26
CA ARG A 43 3.04 6.08 -20.90
C ARG A 43 2.06 7.22 -20.65
N GLN A 44 1.92 8.14 -21.60
CA GLN A 44 0.99 9.26 -21.47
C GLN A 44 -0.47 8.81 -21.31
N ALA A 45 -0.89 7.76 -22.03
CA ALA A 45 -2.24 7.22 -21.93
C ALA A 45 -2.45 6.47 -20.60
N ALA A 46 -1.44 5.74 -20.13
CA ALA A 46 -1.46 5.08 -18.82
C ALA A 46 -1.56 6.09 -17.67
N LEU A 47 -0.79 7.19 -17.72
CA LEU A 47 -0.88 8.28 -16.73
C LEU A 47 -2.27 8.94 -16.74
N GLN A 48 -2.82 9.23 -17.92
CA GLN A 48 -4.18 9.77 -18.04
C GLN A 48 -5.24 8.80 -17.50
N HIS A 49 -5.02 7.50 -17.63
CA HIS A 49 -5.90 6.48 -17.07
C HIS A 49 -5.82 6.45 -15.54
N MET A 50 -4.61 6.41 -14.96
CA MET A 50 -4.43 6.45 -13.51
C MET A 50 -4.97 7.74 -12.87
N GLN A 51 -4.80 8.89 -13.53
CA GLN A 51 -5.31 10.16 -13.02
C GLN A 51 -6.82 10.14 -12.81
N LYS A 52 -7.58 9.48 -13.70
CA LYS A 52 -9.04 9.35 -13.57
C LYS A 52 -9.45 8.59 -12.30
N ASN A 53 -8.59 7.72 -11.77
CA ASN A 53 -8.86 6.94 -10.56
C ASN A 53 -8.41 7.67 -9.27
N LEU A 54 -7.61 8.74 -9.35
CA LEU A 54 -6.95 9.38 -8.19
C LEU A 54 -7.76 10.53 -7.54
N GLU A 55 -8.54 11.28 -8.31
CA GLU A 55 -8.81 12.69 -7.95
C GLU A 55 -9.94 12.97 -6.95
N VAL A 56 -10.92 12.09 -6.75
CA VAL A 56 -12.13 12.48 -6.00
C VAL A 56 -12.02 12.28 -4.49
N GLN A 57 -11.24 11.30 -4.04
CA GLN A 57 -11.47 10.72 -2.70
C GLN A 57 -10.44 11.14 -1.67
N ALA A 58 -9.21 11.43 -2.09
CA ALA A 58 -8.20 12.03 -1.23
C ALA A 58 -8.68 13.37 -0.66
N ALA A 59 -9.34 14.19 -1.48
CA ALA A 59 -9.88 15.49 -1.07
C ALA A 59 -10.96 15.35 0.00
N GLN A 60 -11.88 14.38 -0.15
CA GLN A 60 -12.97 14.17 0.81
C GLN A 60 -12.45 13.63 2.15
N ALA A 61 -11.55 12.65 2.13
CA ALA A 61 -10.95 12.11 3.35
C ALA A 61 -10.19 13.20 4.13
N ALA A 62 -9.43 14.04 3.42
CA ALA A 62 -8.73 15.16 4.01
C ALA A 62 -9.69 16.19 4.64
N GLN A 63 -10.81 16.52 3.98
CA GLN A 63 -11.84 17.41 4.53
C GLN A 63 -12.47 16.87 5.83
N GLN A 64 -12.56 15.54 5.96
CA GLN A 64 -13.07 14.89 7.15
C GLN A 64 -12.00 14.71 8.24
N GLY A 65 -10.76 15.19 8.01
CA GLY A 65 -9.68 15.14 8.98
C GLY A 65 -8.93 13.81 9.03
N ALA A 66 -9.01 12.97 7.98
CA ALA A 66 -8.31 11.69 7.96
C ALA A 66 -6.79 11.89 8.04
N GLN A 67 -6.15 11.22 8.99
CA GLN A 67 -4.70 11.23 9.18
C GLN A 67 -3.99 10.21 8.29
N ILE A 68 -4.70 9.14 7.92
CA ILE A 68 -4.27 8.13 6.95
C ILE A 68 -5.46 7.84 6.05
N LEU A 69 -5.23 7.78 4.73
CA LEU A 69 -6.16 7.27 3.74
C LEU A 69 -5.52 6.06 3.05
N VAL A 70 -6.23 4.93 3.04
CA VAL A 70 -5.78 3.70 2.38
C VAL A 70 -6.59 3.46 1.12
N PHE A 71 -5.90 3.27 0.00
CA PHE A 71 -6.47 2.88 -1.29
C PHE A 71 -6.38 1.36 -1.47
N PRO A 72 -7.28 0.75 -2.26
CA PRO A 72 -7.23 -0.68 -2.53
C PRO A 72 -6.04 -1.04 -3.44
N GLU A 73 -5.65 -2.30 -3.40
CA GLU A 73 -4.72 -2.89 -4.37
C GLU A 73 -5.29 -2.74 -5.79
N ASP A 74 -4.43 -2.50 -6.77
CA ASP A 74 -4.80 -2.28 -8.18
C ASP A 74 -5.77 -1.10 -8.40
N GLY A 75 -6.00 -0.25 -7.40
CA GLY A 75 -6.96 0.85 -7.45
C GLY A 75 -6.61 1.96 -8.47
N LEU A 76 -5.37 2.02 -8.96
CA LEU A 76 -4.96 3.04 -9.94
C LEU A 76 -5.06 2.57 -11.39
N HIS A 77 -4.65 1.33 -11.66
CA HIS A 77 -4.50 0.80 -13.02
C HIS A 77 -5.38 -0.42 -13.32
N GLY A 78 -5.90 -1.10 -12.30
CA GLY A 78 -6.62 -2.36 -12.42
C GLY A 78 -5.72 -3.59 -12.58
N PHE A 79 -6.30 -4.69 -13.04
CA PHE A 79 -5.66 -6.01 -13.08
C PHE A 79 -5.70 -6.62 -14.50
N ASN A 80 -5.24 -7.87 -14.65
CA ASN A 80 -5.16 -8.63 -15.92
C ASN A 80 -4.11 -8.15 -16.94
N PHE A 81 -3.05 -7.48 -16.49
CA PHE A 81 -1.93 -7.12 -17.35
C PHE A 81 -0.99 -8.31 -17.60
N ILE A 82 -0.19 -8.19 -18.65
CA ILE A 82 1.02 -9.01 -18.87
C ILE A 82 2.25 -8.13 -18.69
N ARG A 83 3.44 -8.75 -18.56
CA ARG A 83 4.69 -8.01 -18.33
C ARG A 83 4.93 -6.87 -19.31
N THR A 84 4.58 -7.04 -20.59
CA THR A 84 4.80 -6.03 -21.62
C THR A 84 3.73 -4.94 -21.66
N SER A 85 2.50 -5.22 -21.22
CA SER A 85 1.40 -4.25 -21.27
C SER A 85 1.35 -3.35 -20.05
N ILE A 86 1.84 -3.81 -18.89
CA ILE A 86 1.87 -3.00 -17.66
C ILE A 86 2.93 -1.89 -17.68
N VAL A 87 3.94 -1.97 -18.54
CA VAL A 87 5.13 -1.09 -18.52
C VAL A 87 4.76 0.40 -18.53
N GLY A 88 3.70 0.78 -19.25
CA GLY A 88 3.24 2.17 -19.27
C GLY A 88 2.79 2.71 -17.91
N TYR A 89 2.44 1.85 -16.96
CA TYR A 89 1.97 2.21 -15.62
C TYR A 89 3.07 2.25 -14.57
N LEU A 90 4.22 1.62 -14.83
CA LEU A 90 5.28 1.46 -13.83
C LEU A 90 6.08 2.74 -13.60
N GLU A 91 6.61 2.85 -12.39
CA GLU A 91 7.56 3.86 -11.95
C GLU A 91 8.64 3.19 -11.10
N THR A 92 9.83 3.79 -11.06
CA THR A 92 10.84 3.39 -10.06
C THR A 92 10.51 4.07 -8.76
N ILE A 93 10.34 3.29 -7.70
CA ILE A 93 10.13 3.82 -6.36
C ILE A 93 11.38 3.45 -5.56
N PRO A 94 12.20 4.39 -5.08
CA PRO A 94 13.42 4.08 -4.34
C PRO A 94 13.10 3.41 -2.99
N ASP A 95 14.10 2.76 -2.41
CA ASP A 95 14.02 2.28 -1.02
C ASP A 95 14.17 3.48 -0.07
N PRO A 96 13.14 3.84 0.72
CA PRO A 96 13.20 4.97 1.64
C PRO A 96 14.21 4.78 2.78
N GLN A 97 14.73 3.56 3.00
CA GLN A 97 15.83 3.31 3.95
C GLN A 97 17.21 3.67 3.37
N GLN A 98 17.32 3.79 2.04
CA GLN A 98 18.57 4.09 1.34
C GLN A 98 18.63 5.54 0.87
N GLU A 99 17.47 6.11 0.54
CA GLU A 99 17.36 7.45 -0.02
C GLU A 99 16.12 8.19 0.50
N SER A 100 16.27 9.48 0.77
CA SER A 100 15.13 10.38 0.99
C SER A 100 14.64 10.94 -0.34
N TRP A 101 13.37 10.70 -0.66
CA TRP A 101 12.74 11.21 -1.89
C TRP A 101 11.32 11.71 -1.62
N ASN A 102 11.04 12.92 -2.13
CA ASN A 102 9.71 13.50 -2.16
C ASN A 102 9.29 13.72 -3.63
N PRO A 103 8.38 12.88 -4.19
CA PRO A 103 7.95 13.00 -5.58
C PRO A 103 7.28 14.33 -5.92
N CYS A 104 6.69 15.04 -4.95
CA CYS A 104 6.06 16.33 -5.20
C CYS A 104 7.08 17.45 -5.46
N THR A 105 8.27 17.35 -4.87
CA THR A 105 9.33 18.36 -5.04
C THR A 105 10.40 17.94 -6.05
N GLU A 106 10.60 16.64 -6.22
CA GLU A 106 11.63 16.06 -7.09
C GLU A 106 11.03 15.00 -8.06
N PRO A 107 10.06 15.37 -8.92
CA PRO A 107 9.33 14.40 -9.75
C PRO A 107 10.21 13.70 -10.80
N GLU A 108 11.27 14.36 -11.27
CA GLU A 108 12.14 13.84 -12.34
C GLU A 108 13.36 13.05 -11.80
N LYS A 109 13.42 12.78 -10.49
CA LYS A 109 14.61 12.19 -9.86
C LYS A 109 14.84 10.72 -10.25
N HIS A 110 13.75 9.98 -10.46
CA HIS A 110 13.80 8.56 -10.79
C HIS A 110 13.17 8.29 -12.15
N ASN A 111 13.68 7.25 -12.82
CA ASN A 111 13.18 6.82 -14.12
C ASN A 111 11.87 6.02 -13.99
N ASN A 112 11.17 5.81 -15.10
CA ASN A 112 9.90 5.04 -15.11
C ASN A 112 10.06 3.51 -15.00
N THR A 113 11.28 2.96 -14.99
CA THR A 113 11.51 1.50 -14.97
C THR A 113 12.64 1.14 -14.04
N GLU A 114 12.38 0.16 -13.16
CA GLU A 114 13.38 -0.38 -12.23
C GLU A 114 14.38 -1.28 -12.97
N PRO A 115 15.63 -0.83 -13.17
CA PRO A 115 16.63 -1.62 -13.86
C PRO A 115 17.11 -2.78 -12.98
N CYS A 116 17.62 -3.82 -13.63
CA CYS A 116 18.08 -5.05 -13.00
C CYS A 116 19.57 -5.32 -13.35
N PRO A 117 20.39 -5.92 -12.46
CA PRO A 117 20.06 -6.48 -11.14
C PRO A 117 19.72 -5.42 -10.10
N LEU A 118 19.01 -5.82 -9.03
CA LEU A 118 18.82 -4.94 -7.87
C LEU A 118 20.19 -4.65 -7.25
N SER A 119 20.43 -3.40 -6.90
CA SER A 119 21.66 -2.99 -6.20
C SER A 119 21.86 -3.74 -4.87
N THR A 120 20.76 -4.16 -4.24
CA THR A 120 20.72 -4.87 -2.95
C THR A 120 20.95 -6.37 -3.05
N ASP A 121 20.79 -6.97 -4.23
CA ASP A 121 21.02 -8.39 -4.46
C ASP A 121 21.61 -8.63 -5.86
N PRO A 122 22.93 -8.46 -6.02
CA PRO A 122 23.61 -8.68 -7.30
C PRO A 122 23.63 -10.15 -7.73
N THR A 123 23.19 -11.08 -6.87
CA THR A 123 23.08 -12.51 -7.18
C THR A 123 21.69 -12.93 -7.65
N SER A 124 20.70 -12.03 -7.56
CA SER A 124 19.34 -12.29 -8.02
C SER A 124 19.30 -12.51 -9.54
N SER A 125 18.60 -13.58 -9.96
CA SER A 125 18.42 -13.88 -11.38
C SER A 125 17.48 -12.85 -12.01
N CYS A 126 18.05 -11.98 -12.85
CA CYS A 126 17.29 -10.97 -13.56
C CYS A 126 16.20 -11.56 -14.45
N PRO A 127 14.98 -10.97 -14.50
CA PRO A 127 14.01 -11.33 -15.53
C PRO A 127 14.59 -11.17 -16.94
N SER A 128 14.16 -12.03 -17.87
CA SER A 128 14.70 -12.06 -19.24
C SER A 128 14.52 -10.75 -20.03
N ASP A 129 13.58 -9.91 -19.60
CA ASP A 129 13.30 -8.60 -20.18
C ASP A 129 14.04 -7.44 -19.49
N GLY A 130 15.01 -7.76 -18.61
CA GLY A 130 16.01 -6.84 -18.09
C GLY A 130 15.52 -5.86 -17.01
N ARG A 131 14.32 -6.07 -16.45
CA ARG A 131 13.72 -5.20 -15.43
C ARG A 131 12.93 -5.99 -14.40
N TRP A 132 12.88 -5.46 -13.19
CA TRP A 132 11.95 -5.94 -12.17
C TRP A 132 10.61 -5.21 -12.30
N GLN A 133 9.52 -5.90 -11.97
CA GLN A 133 8.18 -5.32 -11.91
C GLN A 133 7.49 -5.87 -10.67
N PHE A 134 7.20 -5.02 -9.69
CA PHE A 134 6.59 -5.46 -8.43
C PHE A 134 5.19 -4.89 -8.26
N ASN A 135 4.33 -5.65 -7.60
CA ASN A 135 3.11 -5.13 -6.99
C ASN A 135 3.52 -4.41 -5.70
N THR A 136 3.30 -3.10 -5.63
CA THR A 136 3.96 -2.23 -4.65
C THR A 136 2.95 -1.43 -3.85
N ASN A 137 3.07 -1.50 -2.53
CA ASN A 137 2.39 -0.62 -1.59
C ASN A 137 3.38 0.42 -1.05
N ILE A 138 2.98 1.69 -1.07
CA ILE A 138 3.79 2.80 -0.56
C ILE A 138 3.03 3.58 0.50
N ALA A 139 3.77 4.16 1.44
CA ALA A 139 3.25 5.16 2.36
C ALA A 139 4.00 6.47 2.16
N CYS A 140 3.24 7.55 1.96
CA CYS A 140 3.75 8.91 1.90
C CYS A 140 3.24 9.71 3.11
N ARG A 141 4.11 10.53 3.69
CA ARG A 141 3.74 11.48 4.74
C ARG A 141 2.96 12.65 4.14
N SER A 142 2.27 13.42 4.99
CA SER A 142 1.46 14.58 4.61
C SER A 142 2.22 15.70 3.89
N ASP A 143 3.55 15.75 3.99
CA ASP A 143 4.42 16.66 3.25
C ASP A 143 4.89 16.09 1.89
N GLY A 144 4.44 14.88 1.53
CA GLY A 144 4.79 14.19 0.30
C GLY A 144 6.00 13.27 0.40
N LEU A 145 6.69 13.21 1.55
CA LEU A 145 7.87 12.35 1.69
C LEU A 145 7.49 10.86 1.64
N LEU A 146 8.16 10.07 0.81
CA LEU A 146 8.06 8.60 0.82
C LEU A 146 8.67 8.05 2.10
N VAL A 147 7.89 7.31 2.90
CA VAL A 147 8.34 6.77 4.21
C VAL A 147 8.35 5.25 4.28
N ALA A 148 7.65 4.56 3.37
CA ALA A 148 7.73 3.11 3.24
C ALA A 148 7.40 2.66 1.82
N ARG A 149 8.03 1.56 1.40
CA ARG A 149 7.77 0.83 0.16
C ARG A 149 7.80 -0.66 0.49
N TYR A 150 6.79 -1.40 0.08
CA TYR A 150 6.66 -2.85 0.26
C TYR A 150 6.29 -3.50 -1.08
N HIS A 151 7.02 -4.53 -1.47
CA HIS A 151 6.70 -5.39 -2.60
C HIS A 151 5.95 -6.65 -2.16
N LYS A 152 4.79 -6.92 -2.77
CA LYS A 152 3.98 -8.11 -2.50
C LYS A 152 4.81 -9.38 -2.63
N TYR A 153 4.88 -10.17 -1.57
CA TYR A 153 5.62 -11.43 -1.59
C TYR A 153 4.76 -12.58 -2.12
N ASN A 154 3.51 -12.67 -1.69
CA ASN A 154 2.64 -13.79 -2.05
C ASN A 154 1.68 -13.37 -3.18
N LEU A 155 2.12 -13.50 -4.43
CA LEU A 155 1.33 -13.13 -5.62
C LEU A 155 0.07 -13.99 -5.78
N PHE A 156 -1.01 -13.40 -6.31
CA PHE A 156 -2.24 -14.10 -6.68
C PHE A 156 -2.40 -14.10 -8.22
N PRO A 157 -2.12 -15.21 -8.90
CA PRO A 157 -1.86 -15.31 -10.35
C PRO A 157 -1.58 -14.00 -11.13
N GLU A 158 -0.60 -13.22 -10.68
CA GLU A 158 -0.22 -11.90 -11.24
C GLU A 158 0.88 -12.03 -12.32
N GLU A 159 0.50 -12.34 -13.57
CA GLU A 159 1.46 -12.56 -14.68
C GLU A 159 2.40 -11.36 -14.98
N SER A 160 1.99 -10.15 -14.59
CA SER A 160 2.76 -8.92 -14.81
C SER A 160 3.85 -8.67 -13.78
N PHE A 161 3.80 -9.33 -12.62
CA PHE A 161 4.66 -9.02 -11.49
C PHE A 161 5.62 -10.15 -11.14
N ASP A 162 6.79 -9.76 -10.63
CA ASP A 162 7.82 -10.62 -10.09
C ASP A 162 7.63 -10.76 -8.57
N THR A 163 8.08 -11.89 -8.01
CA THR A 163 8.21 -12.05 -6.56
C THR A 163 9.57 -11.50 -6.14
N PRO A 164 9.65 -10.62 -5.12
CA PRO A 164 10.94 -10.12 -4.66
C PRO A 164 11.83 -11.26 -4.13
N PRO A 165 13.16 -11.19 -4.28
CA PRO A 165 14.06 -12.29 -3.93
C PRO A 165 13.98 -12.74 -2.47
N GLN A 166 13.60 -11.85 -1.57
CA GLN A 166 13.40 -12.11 -0.15
C GLN A 166 12.11 -11.44 0.34
N PRO A 167 11.40 -12.05 1.32
CA PRO A 167 10.25 -11.41 1.95
C PRO A 167 10.66 -10.14 2.69
N GLU A 168 9.98 -9.04 2.36
CA GLU A 168 10.20 -7.73 3.00
C GLU A 168 9.31 -7.60 4.25
N ILE A 169 9.89 -7.15 5.37
CA ILE A 169 9.14 -6.88 6.62
C ILE A 169 9.15 -5.37 6.87
N ILE A 170 8.21 -4.67 6.24
CA ILE A 170 8.21 -3.20 6.13
C ILE A 170 7.29 -2.58 7.17
N THR A 171 7.79 -1.54 7.85
CA THR A 171 7.04 -0.75 8.82
C THR A 171 7.34 0.73 8.65
N PHE A 172 6.41 1.59 9.07
CA PHE A 172 6.64 3.02 9.25
C PHE A 172 6.00 3.49 10.56
N ASP A 173 6.54 4.56 11.13
CA ASP A 173 6.06 5.16 12.38
C ASP A 173 5.27 6.44 12.11
N THR A 174 4.20 6.66 12.87
CA THR A 174 3.42 7.89 12.88
C THR A 174 3.40 8.50 14.27
N PRO A 175 3.37 9.84 14.39
CA PRO A 175 3.35 10.50 15.70
C PRO A 175 2.01 10.36 16.42
N PHE A 176 0.93 10.00 15.72
CA PHE A 176 -0.43 9.96 16.24
C PHE A 176 -0.93 8.54 16.56
N ALA A 177 -0.44 7.53 15.86
CA ALA A 177 -0.90 6.16 16.02
C ALA A 177 0.25 5.14 16.19
N GLY A 178 1.52 5.57 16.21
CA GLY A 178 2.65 4.67 16.40
C GLY A 178 2.99 3.87 15.14
N LYS A 179 3.35 2.59 15.29
CA LYS A 179 3.93 1.78 14.20
C LYS A 179 2.89 1.03 13.38
N PHE A 180 3.00 1.13 12.07
CA PHE A 180 2.22 0.39 11.08
C PHE A 180 3.10 -0.58 10.29
N GLY A 181 2.56 -1.74 9.95
CA GLY A 181 3.14 -2.67 8.98
C GLY A 181 2.43 -2.57 7.63
N LEU A 182 3.17 -2.83 6.55
CA LEU A 182 2.59 -2.96 5.21
C LEU A 182 2.50 -4.43 4.80
N LEU A 183 1.39 -4.80 4.18
CA LEU A 183 1.23 -6.03 3.41
C LEU A 183 0.15 -5.82 2.33
N ILE A 184 -0.04 -6.78 1.44
CA ILE A 184 -1.00 -6.66 0.32
C ILE A 184 -1.81 -7.95 0.18
N CYS A 185 -3.14 -7.83 0.23
CA CYS A 185 -4.09 -8.85 -0.20
C CYS A 185 -3.75 -10.29 0.22
N PHE A 186 -3.33 -11.12 -0.73
CA PHE A 186 -3.07 -12.54 -0.52
C PHE A 186 -1.96 -12.81 0.51
N ASP A 187 -1.14 -11.84 0.87
CA ASP A 187 -0.17 -11.95 1.97
C ASP A 187 -0.80 -12.34 3.32
N ILE A 188 -2.06 -11.97 3.58
CA ILE A 188 -2.72 -12.20 4.87
C ILE A 188 -2.87 -13.69 5.21
N VAL A 189 -2.91 -14.58 4.22
CA VAL A 189 -3.07 -16.03 4.43
C VAL A 189 -1.72 -16.75 4.66
N PHE A 190 -0.60 -16.04 4.57
CA PHE A 190 0.74 -16.60 4.74
C PHE A 190 1.44 -16.08 6.00
N TYR A 191 2.44 -16.83 6.44
CA TYR A 191 3.23 -16.46 7.62
C TYR A 191 4.07 -15.19 7.39
N LYS A 192 4.73 -15.05 6.24
CA LYS A 192 5.45 -13.82 5.87
C LYS A 192 4.68 -13.04 4.80
N PRO A 193 4.57 -11.71 4.92
CA PRO A 193 5.10 -10.87 6.01
C PRO A 193 4.22 -10.84 7.28
N THR A 194 2.98 -11.31 7.21
CA THR A 194 1.91 -11.02 8.18
C THR A 194 2.25 -11.38 9.63
N ILE A 195 2.57 -12.65 9.92
CA ILE A 195 2.88 -13.09 11.28
C ILE A 195 4.23 -12.54 11.72
N ALA A 196 5.21 -12.43 10.82
CA ALA A 196 6.51 -11.84 11.13
C ALA A 196 6.40 -10.36 11.56
N LEU A 197 5.46 -9.58 11.03
CA LEU A 197 5.15 -8.22 11.49
C LEU A 197 4.60 -8.24 12.92
N VAL A 198 3.64 -9.14 13.20
CA VAL A 198 3.01 -9.27 14.53
C VAL A 198 4.02 -9.69 15.59
N GLU A 199 4.90 -10.65 15.28
CA GLU A 199 5.99 -11.10 16.16
C GLU A 199 7.01 -9.98 16.45
N LYS A 200 7.22 -9.05 15.51
CA LYS A 200 8.01 -7.83 15.72
C LYS A 200 7.28 -6.74 16.53
N GLY A 201 6.09 -7.03 17.06
CA GLY A 201 5.33 -6.10 17.91
C GLY A 201 4.43 -5.15 17.14
N VAL A 202 4.30 -5.29 15.81
CA VAL A 202 3.35 -4.48 15.03
C VAL A 202 1.92 -4.89 15.37
N ARG A 203 1.04 -3.91 15.57
CA ARG A 203 -0.37 -4.13 15.92
C ARG A 203 -1.36 -3.45 14.96
N GLN A 204 -0.85 -2.65 14.03
CA GLN A 204 -1.65 -1.98 13.02
C GLN A 204 -1.06 -2.32 11.65
N LEU A 205 -1.92 -2.76 10.75
CA LEU A 205 -1.53 -3.22 9.43
C LEU A 205 -2.29 -2.40 8.39
N ILE A 206 -1.58 -1.82 7.43
CA ILE A 206 -2.18 -1.20 6.25
C ILE A 206 -2.28 -2.29 5.19
N PHE A 207 -3.52 -2.55 4.76
CA PHE A 207 -3.87 -3.69 3.93
C PHE A 207 -4.67 -3.29 2.70
N PRO A 208 -4.02 -2.81 1.63
CA PRO A 208 -4.64 -2.70 0.31
C PRO A 208 -5.00 -4.09 -0.21
N THR A 209 -6.19 -4.23 -0.77
CA THR A 209 -6.64 -5.52 -1.32
C THR A 209 -7.60 -5.37 -2.49
N ALA A 210 -7.48 -6.26 -3.47
CA ALA A 210 -8.45 -6.54 -4.52
C ALA A 210 -9.00 -7.97 -4.34
N TRP A 211 -9.72 -8.19 -3.23
CA TRP A 211 -10.13 -9.52 -2.78
C TRP A 211 -11.35 -10.06 -3.55
N PHE A 212 -11.28 -11.34 -3.96
CA PHE A 212 -12.42 -12.07 -4.52
C PHE A 212 -13.10 -12.92 -3.44
N ASN A 213 -14.32 -12.53 -3.05
CA ASN A 213 -15.05 -13.25 -2.00
C ASN A 213 -15.32 -14.70 -2.40
N THR A 214 -14.85 -15.63 -1.57
CA THR A 214 -15.09 -17.07 -1.72
C THR A 214 -15.77 -17.61 -0.47
N LEU A 215 -17.09 -17.73 -0.53
CA LEU A 215 -17.89 -18.23 0.59
C LEU A 215 -17.57 -19.72 0.87
N PRO A 216 -17.70 -20.18 2.14
CA PRO A 216 -18.26 -19.45 3.28
C PRO A 216 -17.22 -18.78 4.19
N LEU A 217 -15.91 -19.00 3.98
CA LEU A 217 -14.88 -18.60 4.96
C LEU A 217 -13.93 -17.50 4.47
N LEU A 218 -13.95 -17.17 3.18
CA LEU A 218 -13.04 -16.18 2.57
C LEU A 218 -13.82 -15.00 1.99
N ASP A 219 -14.83 -14.53 2.72
CA ASP A 219 -15.46 -13.24 2.49
C ASP A 219 -14.58 -12.14 3.08
N SER A 220 -14.38 -11.04 2.33
CA SER A 220 -13.44 -9.98 2.70
C SER A 220 -13.74 -9.35 4.06
N VAL A 221 -15.00 -9.04 4.37
CA VAL A 221 -15.36 -8.39 5.64
C VAL A 221 -15.28 -9.36 6.82
N GLN A 222 -15.44 -10.66 6.57
CA GLN A 222 -15.37 -11.69 7.60
C GLN A 222 -13.94 -12.14 7.92
N TYR A 223 -13.10 -12.28 6.89
CA TYR A 223 -11.81 -12.93 7.01
C TYR A 223 -10.66 -11.95 7.27
N LEU A 224 -10.73 -10.76 6.68
CA LEU A 224 -9.71 -9.71 6.78
C LEU A 224 -9.86 -8.90 8.06
#